data_AF-A0AAU9MTG4-F1
#
_entry.id   AF-A0AAU9MTG4-F1
#
_cell.length_a   1.000
_cell.length_b   1.000
_cell.length_c   1.000
_cell.angle_alpha   90.00
_cell.angle_beta   90.00
_cell.angle_gamma   90.00
#
_symmetry.space_group_name_H-M   'P 1'
#
loop_
_entity.id
_entity.type
_entity.pdbx_description
1 polymer ?
#
loop_
_entity_poly.entity_id
_entity_poly.type
_entity_poly.pdbx_seq_one_letter_code
_entity_poly.pdbx_strand_id
1 'polypeptide(L)'
;MSRLHTSLLDHNNPFLLTPQSLYPLPRRVSNFPPVSVSILSSRRNLTVHSSAIEQRPSNLGNLIPALATSAALLFLTLGGVRSSVCFAATSGRLPPAVAVLSDDTLVDHQPVQDDGEDENEEMKAAFESYKSKTYALTVPLRIVALRNSVPPLWIKNFIQSQGKRVKFRLEFRATLEDIFSELSTTIGKGKITSKSALGADLVSLGDTWINFAISKKLIEPIQGVDDQEWFHTLSDKWKVYLRRNNEGKSDTKGKIWGVPYRWGSMVIAYRKTKFQQHNLAPIQDWGDLWRSDLGGKIGMVDSPREVIGVVLKYMGASYNTSDIDSQVIGGRNAVKNQLDVFRKQVRLFDSANYLKAFSVGDIWVAVGWSSDIIPVAKRMSDVAVIVPKSGASLWADLWAIPSVSNVDNEEIGGRIRGPSPLIHEWIDFCLQPQRSLPFQKEVIAGASPLALDNTNNTRVLDYEILGKNKAKLDTNLIAGVPPPDILKKCEFLEPLSDSALVDYEWLIGSMEKGNFGIMCKLRDCVSWALEKVKVKLL
;
A
#
# COMPACT_ATOMS: atom_id res chain seq x y z
N MET A 1 15.43 -65.59 20.13
CA MET A 1 16.92 -65.50 20.11
C MET A 1 17.27 -64.18 20.79
N SER A 2 17.63 -64.19 22.09
CA SER A 2 18.99 -64.35 22.63
C SER A 2 19.84 -63.10 22.35
N ARG A 3 20.08 -62.15 23.27
CA ARG A 3 20.57 -62.14 24.68
C ARG A 3 21.90 -61.35 24.69
N LEU A 4 21.94 -60.26 25.46
CA LEU A 4 22.97 -59.84 26.44
C LEU A 4 24.48 -59.88 26.00
N HIS A 5 25.30 -58.85 26.23
CA HIS A 5 25.62 -58.28 27.55
C HIS A 5 26.23 -56.85 27.53
N THR A 6 26.38 -56.28 28.74
CA THR A 6 27.19 -55.11 29.19
C THR A 6 28.58 -54.95 28.53
N SER A 7 29.23 -53.78 28.42
CA SER A 7 29.65 -52.78 29.45
C SER A 7 30.44 -51.61 28.77
N LEU A 8 30.95 -50.50 29.34
CA LEU A 8 30.90 -49.77 30.63
C LEU A 8 31.54 -48.35 30.42
N LEU A 9 31.19 -47.34 31.25
CA LEU A 9 31.83 -45.98 31.39
C LEU A 9 31.79 -45.05 30.13
N ASP A 10 31.84 -43.72 30.23
CA ASP A 10 32.45 -42.83 31.26
C ASP A 10 31.59 -41.57 31.62
N HIS A 11 32.09 -40.72 32.53
CA HIS A 11 31.34 -39.67 33.25
C HIS A 11 31.28 -38.28 32.57
N ASN A 12 30.13 -37.59 32.69
CA ASN A 12 29.96 -36.36 33.52
C ASN A 12 28.67 -35.56 33.22
N ASN A 13 27.62 -35.64 34.04
CA ASN A 13 26.66 -34.54 34.26
C ASN A 13 25.74 -34.77 35.51
N PRO A 14 25.84 -33.96 36.60
CA PRO A 14 25.03 -34.17 37.81
C PRO A 14 23.82 -33.21 38.00
N PHE A 15 22.62 -33.79 37.91
CA PHE A 15 21.38 -33.54 38.68
C PHE A 15 20.94 -32.12 39.14
N LEU A 16 19.87 -31.62 38.50
CA LEU A 16 18.51 -31.41 39.04
C LEU A 16 18.26 -30.93 40.51
N LEU A 17 17.58 -29.77 40.60
CA LEU A 17 16.39 -29.42 41.42
C LEU A 17 16.41 -29.24 42.97
N THR A 18 16.18 -27.98 43.40
CA THR A 18 15.27 -27.50 44.51
C THR A 18 15.62 -27.77 46.00
N PRO A 19 14.98 -27.09 47.00
CA PRO A 19 14.53 -25.68 47.13
C PRO A 19 14.88 -25.00 48.51
N GLN A 20 14.33 -23.78 48.76
CA GLN A 20 14.17 -23.03 50.05
C GLN A 20 15.26 -22.05 50.57
N SER A 21 14.92 -20.75 50.60
CA SER A 21 14.94 -19.79 51.75
C SER A 21 14.68 -18.35 51.23
N LEU A 22 13.59 -17.66 51.59
CA LEU A 22 13.38 -16.79 52.77
C LEU A 22 14.17 -15.45 52.78
N TYR A 23 13.57 -14.43 52.12
CA TYR A 23 13.32 -13.02 52.56
C TYR A 23 14.25 -12.31 53.58
N PRO A 24 14.48 -10.96 53.46
CA PRO A 24 13.42 -9.98 53.21
C PRO A 24 13.70 -8.77 52.27
N LEU A 25 12.61 -8.07 51.94
CA LEU A 25 12.56 -6.82 51.16
C LEU A 25 12.99 -5.59 51.98
N PRO A 26 13.62 -4.57 51.37
CA PRO A 26 13.75 -3.25 51.98
C PRO A 26 12.39 -2.53 52.04
N ARG A 27 12.10 -1.84 53.16
CA ARG A 27 10.80 -1.19 53.38
C ARG A 27 10.68 0.18 52.70
N ARG A 28 9.50 0.45 52.15
CA ARG A 28 9.06 1.76 51.66
C ARG A 28 8.88 2.72 52.85
N VAL A 29 9.64 3.82 52.90
CA VAL A 29 9.41 4.91 53.87
C VAL A 29 8.43 5.91 53.26
N SER A 30 7.37 6.24 54.00
CA SER A 30 6.30 7.13 53.58
C SER A 30 5.99 8.15 54.67
N ASN A 31 6.53 9.37 54.51
CA ASN A 31 6.29 10.50 55.40
C ASN A 31 5.74 11.67 54.59
N PHE A 32 4.41 11.86 54.63
CA PHE A 32 3.75 13.12 54.31
C PHE A 32 2.61 13.33 55.31
N PRO A 33 2.48 14.51 55.95
CA PRO A 33 1.40 14.79 56.89
C PRO A 33 0.08 15.09 56.15
N PRO A 34 -1.08 14.87 56.79
CA PRO A 34 -2.38 15.22 56.22
C PRO A 34 -2.64 16.73 56.31
N VAL A 35 -3.24 17.30 55.26
CA VAL A 35 -3.90 18.63 55.31
C VAL A 35 -5.29 18.48 54.72
N SER A 36 -6.27 19.08 55.38
CA SER A 36 -7.71 18.87 55.15
C SER A 36 -8.28 19.72 54.00
N VAL A 37 -9.35 19.21 53.40
CA VAL A 37 -10.22 19.99 52.51
C VAL A 37 -10.88 21.11 53.31
N SER A 38 -10.86 22.33 52.76
CA SER A 38 -11.70 23.43 53.22
C SER A 38 -12.53 23.97 52.05
N ILE A 39 -13.85 23.79 52.12
CA ILE A 39 -14.80 24.47 51.27
C ILE A 39 -15.14 25.79 51.95
N LEU A 40 -14.84 26.93 51.32
CA LEU A 40 -15.31 28.22 51.79
C LEU A 40 -15.66 29.12 50.61
N SER A 41 -16.91 29.57 50.60
CA SER A 41 -17.46 30.42 49.56
C SER A 41 -17.12 31.89 49.81
N SER A 42 -16.85 32.64 48.74
CA SER A 42 -17.00 34.10 48.77
C SER A 42 -17.44 34.61 47.40
N ARG A 43 -18.57 35.32 47.37
CA ARG A 43 -19.02 36.07 46.19
C ARG A 43 -18.30 37.42 46.18
N ARG A 44 -17.85 37.87 45.01
CA ARG A 44 -17.84 39.30 44.66
C ARG A 44 -17.93 39.48 43.14
N ASN A 45 -18.80 40.39 42.72
CA ASN A 45 -19.05 40.69 41.32
C ASN A 45 -18.00 41.67 40.79
N LEU A 46 -17.70 41.60 39.48
CA LEU A 46 -17.11 42.73 38.75
C LEU A 46 -17.66 42.78 37.31
N THR A 47 -18.78 43.49 37.17
CA THR A 47 -19.25 44.18 35.94
C THR A 47 -18.82 45.65 36.08
N VAL A 48 -18.67 46.52 35.09
CA VAL A 48 -19.00 46.58 33.64
C VAL A 48 -17.75 47.17 32.91
N HIS A 49 -17.62 47.38 31.60
CA HIS A 49 -18.52 47.97 30.61
C HIS A 49 -18.32 47.38 29.19
N SER A 50 -19.43 47.09 28.52
CA SER A 50 -19.54 47.24 27.07
C SER A 50 -20.35 48.52 26.80
N SER A 51 -20.12 49.18 25.67
CA SER A 51 -20.91 50.32 25.23
C SER A 51 -21.51 50.04 23.86
N ALA A 52 -22.83 49.87 23.81
CA ALA A 52 -23.64 49.99 22.62
C ALA A 52 -24.57 51.19 22.79
N ILE A 53 -24.87 51.88 21.70
CA ILE A 53 -25.97 52.86 21.63
C ILE A 53 -26.98 52.30 20.63
N GLU A 54 -28.22 52.17 21.07
CA GLU A 54 -29.34 51.73 20.25
C GLU A 54 -29.86 52.87 19.36
N GLN A 55 -30.53 52.54 18.26
CA GLN A 55 -31.97 52.80 18.16
C GLN A 55 -32.64 51.99 17.02
N ARG A 56 -33.97 51.87 17.15
CA ARG A 56 -34.96 51.14 16.33
C ARG A 56 -36.06 52.15 15.91
N PRO A 57 -37.11 51.77 15.17
CA PRO A 57 -37.19 50.99 13.92
C PRO A 57 -38.16 51.66 12.90
N SER A 58 -38.33 51.10 11.69
CA SER A 58 -39.59 51.30 10.93
C SER A 58 -39.85 50.24 9.85
N ASN A 59 -41.13 50.02 9.55
CA ASN A 59 -41.67 48.94 8.70
C ASN A 59 -41.51 49.14 7.18
N LEU A 60 -41.82 48.04 6.46
CA LEU A 60 -42.76 47.97 5.32
C LEU A 60 -42.16 47.63 3.94
N GLY A 61 -42.81 46.72 3.20
CA GLY A 61 -42.65 46.56 1.75
C GLY A 61 -42.41 45.13 1.26
N ASN A 62 -43.37 44.54 0.54
CA ASN A 62 -43.19 43.30 -0.21
C ASN A 62 -42.40 43.55 -1.51
N LEU A 63 -41.65 42.54 -2.00
CA LEU A 63 -41.88 41.90 -3.32
C LEU A 63 -40.82 40.82 -3.62
N ILE A 64 -41.19 39.87 -4.49
CA ILE A 64 -40.31 38.81 -5.04
C ILE A 64 -40.34 38.90 -6.59
N PRO A 65 -39.62 38.06 -7.35
CA PRO A 65 -38.43 38.46 -8.12
C PRO A 65 -38.70 38.66 -9.62
N ALA A 66 -37.66 39.08 -10.37
CA ALA A 66 -37.61 38.97 -11.82
C ALA A 66 -36.28 38.34 -12.28
N LEU A 67 -36.35 37.42 -13.26
CA LEU A 67 -35.19 36.85 -13.94
C LEU A 67 -34.76 37.78 -15.10
N ALA A 68 -33.49 37.68 -15.50
CA ALA A 68 -33.02 38.15 -16.80
C ALA A 68 -32.19 37.05 -17.48
N THR A 69 -32.51 36.74 -18.74
CA THR A 69 -31.88 35.66 -19.52
C THR A 69 -31.37 36.18 -20.86
N SER A 70 -30.14 35.82 -21.23
CA SER A 70 -29.65 35.83 -22.61
C SER A 70 -28.68 34.64 -22.76
N ALA A 71 -28.91 33.62 -23.58
CA ALA A 71 -29.30 33.55 -25.00
C ALA A 71 -28.10 33.71 -25.94
N ALA A 72 -27.93 32.73 -26.82
CA ALA A 72 -26.71 32.42 -27.58
C ALA A 72 -26.73 32.99 -29.00
N LEU A 73 -25.61 32.85 -29.72
CA LEU A 73 -25.60 32.80 -31.18
C LEU A 73 -24.50 31.85 -31.69
N LEU A 74 -24.78 31.21 -32.83
CA LEU A 74 -23.94 30.26 -33.56
C LEU A 74 -23.57 30.84 -34.92
N PHE A 75 -22.41 30.46 -35.47
CA PHE A 75 -22.19 30.51 -36.93
C PHE A 75 -21.34 29.32 -37.41
N LEU A 76 -21.65 28.87 -38.63
CA LEU A 76 -21.05 27.73 -39.34
C LEU A 76 -20.88 28.11 -40.82
N THR A 77 -19.68 27.91 -41.38
CA THR A 77 -19.41 27.93 -42.82
C THR A 77 -18.27 26.97 -43.18
N LEU A 78 -18.27 26.43 -44.41
CA LEU A 78 -17.40 25.34 -44.87
C LEU A 78 -16.21 25.83 -45.72
N GLY A 79 -15.11 25.05 -45.69
CA GLY A 79 -14.40 24.60 -46.92
C GLY A 79 -13.10 25.31 -47.32
N GLY A 80 -12.20 24.56 -48.00
CA GLY A 80 -11.20 25.15 -48.92
C GLY A 80 -9.71 24.84 -48.73
N VAL A 81 -9.27 23.61 -49.07
CA VAL A 81 -8.04 23.25 -49.82
C VAL A 81 -6.75 24.12 -49.71
N ARG A 82 -5.65 23.47 -49.26
CA ARG A 82 -4.19 23.65 -49.58
C ARG A 82 -3.63 25.08 -49.85
N SER A 83 -2.53 25.42 -49.15
CA SER A 83 -1.19 25.52 -49.75
C SER A 83 -0.07 25.72 -48.70
N SER A 84 1.19 25.53 -49.10
CA SER A 84 2.38 25.73 -48.26
C SER A 84 3.31 26.77 -48.88
N VAL A 85 3.70 27.79 -48.10
CA VAL A 85 4.88 28.64 -48.34
C VAL A 85 5.43 29.06 -46.96
N CYS A 86 6.75 28.94 -46.77
CA CYS A 86 7.46 29.47 -45.60
C CYS A 86 8.11 30.81 -45.95
N PHE A 87 8.19 31.77 -45.01
CA PHE A 87 9.29 32.74 -44.94
C PHE A 87 9.53 33.23 -43.49
N ALA A 88 10.77 33.56 -43.18
CA ALA A 88 11.22 34.16 -41.90
C ALA A 88 11.38 35.70 -42.07
N ALA A 89 11.81 36.54 -41.12
CA ALA A 89 12.32 36.39 -39.74
C ALA A 89 11.89 37.65 -38.93
N THR A 90 12.02 37.76 -37.60
CA THR A 90 13.25 38.15 -36.85
C THR A 90 12.87 38.22 -35.35
N SER A 91 13.39 37.37 -34.45
CA SER A 91 14.66 37.44 -33.68
C SER A 91 14.62 38.34 -32.42
N GLY A 92 14.88 37.75 -31.23
CA GLY A 92 14.73 38.41 -29.93
C GLY A 92 15.44 37.76 -28.72
N ARG A 93 16.69 37.30 -28.91
CA ARG A 93 17.74 36.91 -27.92
C ARG A 93 17.38 36.11 -26.64
N LEU A 94 18.11 35.00 -26.47
CA LEU A 94 18.50 34.37 -25.19
C LEU A 94 20.06 34.31 -25.11
N PRO A 95 20.68 34.09 -23.93
CA PRO A 95 22.14 34.22 -23.71
C PRO A 95 22.98 33.02 -24.25
N PRO A 96 24.32 33.14 -24.32
CA PRO A 96 25.15 32.31 -25.19
C PRO A 96 25.56 30.94 -24.63
N ALA A 97 25.88 30.02 -25.54
CA ALA A 97 26.60 28.79 -25.25
C ALA A 97 28.13 29.04 -25.28
N VAL A 98 28.88 28.29 -24.47
CA VAL A 98 30.35 28.29 -24.46
C VAL A 98 30.86 27.38 -25.59
N ALA A 99 31.91 27.83 -26.30
CA ALA A 99 32.49 27.07 -27.40
C ALA A 99 33.33 25.88 -26.90
N VAL A 100 33.29 24.78 -27.66
CA VAL A 100 34.24 23.67 -27.49
C VAL A 100 35.54 24.07 -28.19
N LEU A 101 36.65 24.10 -27.44
CA LEU A 101 38.00 24.09 -28.00
C LEU A 101 38.48 22.65 -28.06
N SER A 102 39.00 22.25 -29.21
CA SER A 102 39.81 21.05 -29.39
C SER A 102 41.23 21.32 -28.89
N ASP A 103 41.75 20.45 -28.01
CA ASP A 103 43.16 20.42 -27.65
C ASP A 103 43.60 18.96 -27.50
N ASP A 104 44.71 18.60 -28.16
CA ASP A 104 45.19 17.22 -28.26
C ASP A 104 46.23 16.93 -27.17
N THR A 105 45.79 16.35 -26.05
CA THR A 105 46.70 15.80 -25.03
C THR A 105 46.47 14.31 -24.82
N LEU A 106 47.39 13.51 -25.35
CA LEU A 106 47.52 12.08 -25.07
C LEU A 106 47.82 11.85 -23.58
N VAL A 107 46.90 11.22 -22.86
CA VAL A 107 47.15 10.63 -21.54
C VAL A 107 46.74 9.17 -21.59
N ASP A 108 47.72 8.29 -21.39
CA ASP A 108 47.56 6.85 -21.52
C ASP A 108 46.72 6.29 -20.36
N HIS A 109 45.52 5.80 -20.68
CA HIS A 109 44.64 5.10 -19.76
C HIS A 109 44.31 3.71 -20.32
N GLN A 110 44.73 2.69 -19.56
CA GLN A 110 44.40 1.30 -19.83
C GLN A 110 42.88 1.11 -19.90
N PRO A 111 42.38 0.21 -20.77
CA PRO A 111 40.94 -0.03 -20.89
C PRO A 111 40.41 -0.67 -19.61
N VAL A 112 39.67 0.13 -18.83
CA VAL A 112 38.66 -0.42 -17.92
C VAL A 112 37.57 -1.03 -18.79
N GLN A 113 37.22 -2.29 -18.55
CA GLN A 113 36.13 -2.95 -19.28
C GLN A 113 34.80 -2.28 -18.89
N ASP A 114 34.10 -1.74 -19.89
CA ASP A 114 32.74 -1.23 -19.72
C ASP A 114 31.76 -2.39 -19.91
N ASP A 115 31.52 -3.14 -18.84
CA ASP A 115 30.57 -4.26 -18.80
C ASP A 115 29.10 -3.79 -19.00
N GLY A 116 28.86 -2.49 -19.23
CA GLY A 116 27.53 -1.88 -19.37
C GLY A 116 26.88 -2.00 -20.76
N GLU A 117 27.63 -2.29 -21.83
CA GLU A 117 27.03 -2.47 -23.17
C GLU A 117 26.34 -3.85 -23.33
N ASP A 118 26.95 -4.91 -22.81
CA ASP A 118 26.44 -6.29 -22.96
C ASP A 118 25.10 -6.53 -22.23
N GLU A 119 24.90 -6.00 -21.01
CA GLU A 119 23.60 -6.14 -20.30
C GLU A 119 22.44 -5.51 -21.09
N ASN A 120 22.70 -4.43 -21.81
CA ASN A 120 21.68 -3.74 -22.61
C ASN A 120 21.28 -4.55 -23.84
N GLU A 121 22.26 -5.19 -24.51
CA GLU A 121 21.98 -6.09 -25.64
C GLU A 121 21.38 -7.43 -25.20
N GLU A 122 21.75 -8.01 -24.05
CA GLU A 122 21.09 -9.21 -23.51
C GLU A 122 19.63 -8.93 -23.15
N MET A 123 19.34 -7.84 -22.42
CA MET A 123 17.95 -7.47 -22.09
C MET A 123 17.09 -7.17 -23.33
N LYS A 124 17.72 -6.67 -24.40
CA LYS A 124 17.09 -6.41 -25.71
C LYS A 124 16.87 -7.70 -26.49
N ALA A 125 17.84 -8.62 -26.51
CA ALA A 125 17.71 -9.95 -27.11
C ALA A 125 16.61 -10.78 -26.43
N ALA A 126 16.50 -10.73 -25.11
CA ALA A 126 15.41 -11.36 -24.36
C ALA A 126 14.03 -10.80 -24.76
N PHE A 127 13.91 -9.47 -24.90
CA PHE A 127 12.66 -8.83 -25.34
C PHE A 127 12.33 -9.10 -26.82
N GLU A 128 13.33 -9.24 -27.68
CA GLU A 128 13.14 -9.66 -29.08
C GLU A 128 12.70 -11.13 -29.19
N SER A 129 13.28 -12.02 -28.39
CA SER A 129 12.91 -13.44 -28.29
C SER A 129 11.48 -13.65 -27.78
N TYR A 130 11.02 -12.77 -26.88
CA TYR A 130 9.66 -12.78 -26.33
C TYR A 130 8.54 -12.41 -27.33
N LYS A 131 8.86 -11.99 -28.57
CA LYS A 131 7.82 -11.60 -29.56
C LYS A 131 6.84 -12.76 -29.83
N SER A 132 5.56 -12.50 -29.56
CA SER A 132 4.60 -13.55 -29.24
C SER A 132 4.05 -14.30 -30.46
N LYS A 133 3.32 -15.39 -30.17
CA LYS A 133 2.58 -16.19 -31.16
C LYS A 133 1.45 -15.34 -31.76
N THR A 134 1.69 -14.72 -32.92
CA THR A 134 0.72 -13.81 -33.55
C THR A 134 -0.61 -14.50 -33.89
N TYR A 135 -1.68 -14.11 -33.21
CA TYR A 135 -3.03 -14.59 -33.46
C TYR A 135 -3.53 -14.25 -34.87
N ALA A 136 -4.18 -15.22 -35.51
CA ALA A 136 -4.76 -15.06 -36.85
C ALA A 136 -5.90 -14.02 -36.92
N LEU A 137 -6.53 -13.69 -35.79
CA LEU A 137 -7.62 -12.72 -35.69
C LEU A 137 -7.23 -11.51 -34.84
N THR A 138 -8.06 -10.46 -34.88
CA THR A 138 -7.90 -9.32 -33.97
C THR A 138 -8.32 -9.75 -32.56
N VAL A 139 -7.42 -9.63 -31.58
CA VAL A 139 -7.70 -9.98 -30.18
C VAL A 139 -7.76 -8.70 -29.32
N PRO A 140 -8.87 -8.44 -28.60
CA PRO A 140 -8.93 -7.36 -27.62
C PRO A 140 -8.26 -7.78 -26.30
N LEU A 141 -7.75 -6.81 -25.56
CA LEU A 141 -7.42 -6.98 -24.14
C LEU A 141 -7.73 -5.66 -23.42
N ARG A 142 -8.69 -5.69 -22.50
CA ARG A 142 -9.10 -4.52 -21.70
C ARG A 142 -8.73 -4.69 -20.23
N ILE A 143 -8.00 -3.74 -19.67
CA ILE A 143 -7.54 -3.77 -18.28
C ILE A 143 -7.98 -2.49 -17.57
N VAL A 144 -8.48 -2.61 -16.34
CA VAL A 144 -8.79 -1.47 -15.46
C VAL A 144 -7.85 -1.51 -14.25
N ALA A 145 -6.85 -0.63 -14.25
CA ALA A 145 -5.78 -0.61 -13.27
C ALA A 145 -5.89 0.54 -12.27
N LEU A 146 -5.10 0.46 -11.20
CA LEU A 146 -4.87 1.58 -10.28
C LEU A 146 -4.02 2.66 -10.96
N ARG A 147 -4.39 3.94 -10.79
CA ARG A 147 -3.60 5.07 -11.30
C ARG A 147 -2.17 5.03 -10.75
N ASN A 148 -1.20 5.28 -11.63
CA ASN A 148 0.24 5.22 -11.35
C ASN A 148 0.79 3.83 -10.96
N SER A 149 0.04 2.73 -11.08
CA SER A 149 0.56 1.38 -10.81
C SER A 149 1.23 0.72 -12.03
N VAL A 150 0.88 1.13 -13.25
CA VAL A 150 1.48 0.65 -14.51
C VAL A 150 2.27 1.78 -15.21
N PRO A 151 3.57 1.61 -15.47
CA PRO A 151 4.37 2.58 -16.23
C PRO A 151 3.87 2.79 -17.67
N PRO A 152 3.78 4.03 -18.19
CA PRO A 152 3.35 4.29 -19.57
C PRO A 152 4.18 3.58 -20.66
N LEU A 153 5.46 3.31 -20.39
CA LEU A 153 6.34 2.57 -21.31
C LEU A 153 5.91 1.10 -21.48
N TRP A 154 5.33 0.48 -20.44
CA TRP A 154 4.84 -0.90 -20.52
C TRP A 154 3.71 -1.04 -21.55
N ILE A 155 2.78 -0.08 -21.57
CA ILE A 155 1.68 0.01 -22.55
C ILE A 155 2.23 -0.02 -23.99
N LYS A 156 3.24 0.82 -24.26
CA LYS A 156 3.88 0.92 -25.57
C LYS A 156 4.59 -0.39 -25.95
N ASN A 157 5.43 -0.90 -25.06
CA ASN A 157 6.23 -2.10 -25.34
C ASN A 157 5.37 -3.35 -25.54
N PHE A 158 4.27 -3.51 -24.80
CA PHE A 158 3.33 -4.63 -24.98
C PHE A 158 2.60 -4.56 -26.33
N ILE A 159 2.11 -3.38 -26.73
CA ILE A 159 1.52 -3.19 -28.07
C ILE A 159 2.56 -3.48 -29.17
N GLN A 160 3.83 -3.17 -28.94
CA GLN A 160 4.91 -3.47 -29.88
C GLN A 160 5.28 -4.97 -29.95
N SER A 161 5.30 -5.71 -28.82
CA SER A 161 5.64 -7.14 -28.82
C SER A 161 4.52 -8.03 -29.38
N GLN A 162 3.26 -7.63 -29.19
CA GLN A 162 2.07 -8.38 -29.66
C GLN A 162 1.62 -7.99 -31.08
N GLY A 163 2.11 -6.88 -31.62
CA GLY A 163 1.94 -6.48 -33.02
C GLY A 163 0.56 -5.93 -33.42
N LYS A 164 0.42 -5.64 -34.72
CA LYS A 164 -0.66 -4.79 -35.30
C LYS A 164 -2.11 -5.32 -35.13
N ARG A 165 -2.33 -6.55 -34.66
CA ARG A 165 -3.66 -7.16 -34.52
C ARG A 165 -4.25 -7.07 -33.09
N VAL A 166 -3.48 -6.60 -32.11
CA VAL A 166 -3.98 -6.45 -30.73
C VAL A 166 -4.73 -5.14 -30.54
N LYS A 167 -5.92 -5.21 -29.92
CA LYS A 167 -6.71 -4.06 -29.47
C LYS A 167 -6.58 -3.91 -27.95
N PHE A 168 -5.41 -3.44 -27.51
CA PHE A 168 -5.15 -3.18 -26.09
C PHE A 168 -5.86 -1.91 -25.61
N ARG A 169 -6.43 -1.95 -24.40
CA ARG A 169 -7.03 -0.81 -23.71
C ARG A 169 -6.70 -0.89 -22.22
N LEU A 170 -5.84 0.00 -21.73
CA LEU A 170 -5.59 0.20 -20.31
C LEU A 170 -6.31 1.46 -19.82
N GLU A 171 -7.19 1.30 -18.84
CA GLU A 171 -7.89 2.38 -18.14
C GLU A 171 -7.40 2.48 -16.69
N PHE A 172 -7.54 3.65 -16.08
CA PHE A 172 -7.09 3.90 -14.69
C PHE A 172 -8.21 4.44 -13.80
N ARG A 173 -8.35 3.90 -12.59
CA ARG A 173 -9.17 4.48 -11.50
C ARG A 173 -8.29 5.15 -10.43
N ALA A 174 -8.85 6.02 -9.61
CA ALA A 174 -8.06 6.84 -8.69
C ALA A 174 -7.56 6.04 -7.48
N THR A 175 -8.39 5.11 -6.99
CA THR A 175 -8.13 4.21 -5.88
C THR A 175 -8.47 2.76 -6.27
N LEU A 176 -8.07 1.80 -5.44
CA LEU A 176 -8.58 0.43 -5.53
C LEU A 176 -10.07 0.38 -5.14
N GLU A 177 -10.49 1.22 -4.19
CA GLU A 177 -11.86 1.28 -3.65
C GLU A 177 -12.87 1.58 -4.77
N ASP A 178 -12.51 2.44 -5.73
CA ASP A 178 -13.27 2.69 -6.95
C ASP A 178 -13.49 1.40 -7.77
N ILE A 179 -12.42 0.64 -8.03
CA ILE A 179 -12.44 -0.59 -8.86
C ILE A 179 -13.31 -1.65 -8.18
N PHE A 180 -13.08 -1.86 -6.89
CA PHE A 180 -13.80 -2.85 -6.09
C PHE A 180 -15.29 -2.50 -5.91
N SER A 181 -15.61 -1.21 -5.76
CA SER A 181 -16.98 -0.70 -5.73
C SER A 181 -17.67 -0.86 -7.09
N GLU A 182 -16.99 -0.59 -8.21
CA GLU A 182 -17.51 -0.88 -9.56
C GLU A 182 -17.86 -2.35 -9.75
N LEU A 183 -17.00 -3.28 -9.35
CA LEU A 183 -17.28 -4.72 -9.42
C LEU A 183 -18.52 -5.09 -8.58
N SER A 184 -18.51 -4.70 -7.30
CA SER A 184 -19.59 -5.01 -6.34
C SER A 184 -20.94 -4.44 -6.77
N THR A 185 -20.97 -3.18 -7.20
CA THR A 185 -22.22 -2.49 -7.56
C THR A 185 -22.72 -2.82 -8.96
N THR A 186 -21.85 -3.26 -9.90
CA THR A 186 -22.31 -3.69 -11.23
C THR A 186 -23.03 -5.03 -11.14
N ILE A 187 -22.47 -6.02 -10.40
CA ILE A 187 -23.13 -7.32 -10.20
C ILE A 187 -24.49 -7.13 -9.49
N GLY A 188 -24.53 -6.35 -8.40
CA GLY A 188 -25.78 -6.09 -7.66
C GLY A 188 -26.87 -5.33 -8.42
N LYS A 189 -26.58 -4.81 -9.63
CA LYS A 189 -27.54 -4.06 -10.47
C LYS A 189 -27.86 -4.75 -11.81
N GLY A 190 -27.21 -5.86 -12.14
CA GLY A 190 -27.40 -6.62 -13.39
C GLY A 190 -27.06 -5.88 -14.70
N LYS A 191 -26.70 -4.58 -14.66
CA LYS A 191 -26.44 -3.75 -15.84
C LYS A 191 -24.95 -3.52 -16.03
N ILE A 192 -24.30 -4.42 -16.77
CA ILE A 192 -22.94 -4.18 -17.29
C ILE A 192 -22.99 -2.99 -18.25
N THR A 193 -22.02 -2.08 -18.12
CA THR A 193 -21.67 -1.14 -19.19
C THR A 193 -20.29 -1.50 -19.71
N SER A 194 -20.03 -1.24 -20.99
CA SER A 194 -18.73 -1.49 -21.64
C SER A 194 -17.55 -0.66 -21.10
N LYS A 195 -17.80 0.18 -20.07
CA LYS A 195 -16.80 0.96 -19.32
C LYS A 195 -16.63 0.50 -17.86
N SER A 196 -17.51 -0.34 -17.31
CA SER A 196 -17.38 -0.87 -15.95
C SER A 196 -16.13 -1.76 -15.81
N ALA A 197 -15.51 -1.78 -14.64
CA ALA A 197 -14.46 -2.74 -14.27
C ALA A 197 -14.90 -4.20 -14.44
N LEU A 198 -16.19 -4.52 -14.29
CA LEU A 198 -16.71 -5.88 -14.48
C LEU A 198 -16.61 -6.37 -15.94
N GLY A 199 -16.64 -5.45 -16.91
CA GLY A 199 -16.45 -5.73 -18.33
C GLY A 199 -14.98 -5.64 -18.79
N ALA A 200 -14.01 -5.77 -17.88
CA ALA A 200 -12.58 -5.81 -18.20
C ALA A 200 -12.07 -7.26 -18.15
N ASP A 201 -11.05 -7.57 -18.94
CA ASP A 201 -10.35 -8.85 -18.89
C ASP A 201 -9.59 -9.02 -17.57
N LEU A 202 -8.89 -7.96 -17.15
CA LEU A 202 -8.18 -7.88 -15.87
C LEU A 202 -8.51 -6.58 -15.11
N VAL A 203 -8.46 -6.68 -13.78
CA VAL A 203 -8.55 -5.55 -12.84
C VAL A 203 -7.38 -5.56 -11.85
N SER A 204 -6.98 -4.38 -11.37
CA SER A 204 -6.14 -4.31 -10.16
C SER A 204 -7.00 -4.46 -8.90
N LEU A 205 -6.60 -5.35 -7.99
CA LEU A 205 -7.16 -5.48 -6.63
C LEU A 205 -6.03 -5.63 -5.61
N GLY A 206 -6.24 -5.12 -4.39
CA GLY A 206 -5.35 -5.40 -3.27
C GLY A 206 -5.52 -6.83 -2.75
N ASP A 207 -4.43 -7.46 -2.35
CA ASP A 207 -4.37 -8.81 -1.77
C ASP A 207 -5.35 -9.05 -0.61
N THR A 208 -5.44 -8.11 0.33
CA THR A 208 -6.36 -8.16 1.47
C THR A 208 -7.83 -8.30 1.08
N TRP A 209 -8.21 -7.88 -0.14
CA TRP A 209 -9.59 -7.96 -0.63
C TRP A 209 -9.88 -9.24 -1.42
N ILE A 210 -8.87 -10.06 -1.74
CA ILE A 210 -9.05 -11.26 -2.57
C ILE A 210 -10.04 -12.25 -1.94
N ASN A 211 -9.95 -12.48 -0.63
CA ASN A 211 -10.87 -13.34 0.13
C ASN A 211 -12.32 -12.87 -0.03
N PHE A 212 -12.57 -11.57 0.20
CA PHE A 212 -13.90 -10.99 0.08
C PHE A 212 -14.41 -11.09 -1.36
N ALA A 213 -13.59 -10.72 -2.36
CA ALA A 213 -13.95 -10.78 -3.77
C ALA A 213 -14.32 -12.21 -4.23
N ILE A 214 -13.64 -13.24 -3.72
CA ILE A 214 -13.97 -14.66 -3.95
C ILE A 214 -15.31 -15.02 -3.27
N SER A 215 -15.46 -14.74 -1.98
CA SER A 215 -16.68 -15.03 -1.19
C SER A 215 -17.95 -14.35 -1.76
N LYS A 216 -17.76 -13.29 -2.54
CA LYS A 216 -18.77 -12.51 -3.26
C LYS A 216 -19.00 -12.94 -4.72
N LYS A 217 -18.14 -13.79 -5.29
CA LYS A 217 -18.08 -14.10 -6.73
C LYS A 217 -17.86 -12.87 -7.63
N LEU A 218 -17.07 -11.87 -7.18
CA LEU A 218 -16.69 -10.71 -8.01
C LEU A 218 -15.57 -11.04 -9.00
N ILE A 219 -14.77 -12.05 -8.68
CA ILE A 219 -13.62 -12.52 -9.47
C ILE A 219 -13.70 -14.04 -9.68
N GLU A 220 -12.99 -14.53 -10.68
CA GLU A 220 -12.89 -15.95 -11.05
C GLU A 220 -11.43 -16.42 -11.07
N PRO A 221 -11.17 -17.71 -10.84
CA PRO A 221 -9.80 -18.20 -10.73
C PRO A 221 -9.14 -18.25 -12.11
N ILE A 222 -7.84 -17.98 -12.14
CA ILE A 222 -7.03 -18.04 -13.35
C ILE A 222 -6.82 -19.53 -13.70
N GLN A 223 -7.09 -19.91 -14.96
CA GLN A 223 -7.00 -21.29 -15.43
C GLN A 223 -5.61 -21.61 -15.99
N GLY A 224 -5.24 -22.90 -16.07
CA GLY A 224 -4.00 -23.37 -16.71
C GLY A 224 -2.71 -22.80 -16.10
N VAL A 225 -2.76 -22.32 -14.85
CA VAL A 225 -1.66 -21.56 -14.22
C VAL A 225 -0.41 -22.41 -13.99
N ASP A 226 -0.59 -23.68 -13.62
CA ASP A 226 0.51 -24.60 -13.38
C ASP A 226 1.25 -25.02 -14.68
N ASP A 227 0.75 -24.62 -15.86
CA ASP A 227 1.40 -24.77 -17.18
C ASP A 227 2.14 -23.50 -17.65
N GLN A 228 2.21 -22.43 -16.83
CA GLN A 228 2.70 -21.10 -17.25
C GLN A 228 4.12 -20.79 -16.76
N GLU A 229 4.99 -20.33 -17.67
CA GLU A 229 6.34 -19.87 -17.35
C GLU A 229 6.37 -18.73 -16.32
N TRP A 230 5.48 -17.74 -16.46
CA TRP A 230 5.30 -16.66 -15.47
C TRP A 230 4.94 -17.16 -14.07
N PHE A 231 4.31 -18.34 -13.93
CA PHE A 231 3.98 -18.92 -12.63
C PHE A 231 5.17 -19.67 -12.04
N HIS A 232 5.95 -20.36 -12.87
CA HIS A 232 7.18 -21.04 -12.44
C HIS A 232 8.24 -20.05 -11.93
N THR A 233 8.38 -18.88 -12.57
CA THR A 233 9.33 -17.81 -12.17
C THR A 233 8.98 -17.08 -10.86
N LEU A 234 7.74 -17.18 -10.38
CA LEU A 234 7.35 -16.56 -9.10
C LEU A 234 7.95 -17.30 -7.90
N SER A 235 8.34 -16.55 -6.87
CA SER A 235 8.67 -17.03 -5.52
C SER A 235 7.68 -18.08 -5.01
N ASP A 236 8.17 -19.11 -4.31
CA ASP A 236 7.29 -20.09 -3.65
C ASP A 236 6.45 -19.44 -2.53
N LYS A 237 6.92 -18.34 -1.92
CA LYS A 237 6.12 -17.51 -1.01
C LYS A 237 4.90 -16.92 -1.72
N TRP A 238 5.00 -16.52 -3.00
CA TRP A 238 3.83 -16.17 -3.81
C TRP A 238 2.98 -17.39 -4.16
N LYS A 239 3.59 -18.50 -4.63
CA LYS A 239 2.87 -19.72 -5.03
C LYS A 239 2.01 -20.29 -3.89
N VAL A 240 2.42 -20.12 -2.64
CA VAL A 240 1.63 -20.45 -1.44
C VAL A 240 0.66 -19.31 -1.06
N TYR A 241 1.13 -18.07 -0.91
CA TYR A 241 0.30 -16.97 -0.41
C TYR A 241 -0.90 -16.64 -1.30
N LEU A 242 -0.88 -16.96 -2.59
CA LEU A 242 -1.95 -16.62 -3.54
C LEU A 242 -3.03 -17.70 -3.70
N ARG A 243 -2.82 -18.94 -3.20
CA ARG A 243 -3.80 -20.03 -3.37
C ARG A 243 -4.98 -19.89 -2.41
N ARG A 244 -6.19 -19.97 -2.94
CA ARG A 244 -7.45 -19.87 -2.19
C ARG A 244 -8.46 -20.93 -2.64
N ASN A 245 -9.28 -21.39 -1.70
CA ASN A 245 -10.45 -22.20 -2.00
C ASN A 245 -11.60 -21.34 -2.58
N ASN A 246 -12.76 -21.95 -2.85
CA ASN A 246 -13.90 -21.24 -3.47
C ASN A 246 -14.64 -20.28 -2.49
N GLU A 247 -14.33 -20.33 -1.20
CA GLU A 247 -14.89 -19.44 -0.17
C GLU A 247 -13.99 -18.23 0.10
N GLY A 248 -12.78 -18.20 -0.46
CA GLY A 248 -11.79 -17.12 -0.27
C GLY A 248 -10.79 -17.36 0.88
N LYS A 249 -10.83 -18.54 1.52
CA LYS A 249 -9.90 -18.93 2.58
C LYS A 249 -8.59 -19.50 1.99
N SER A 250 -7.49 -19.36 2.74
CA SER A 250 -6.18 -19.92 2.38
C SER A 250 -6.24 -21.45 2.28
N ASP A 251 -5.72 -22.00 1.18
CA ASP A 251 -5.72 -23.44 0.90
C ASP A 251 -4.49 -23.77 0.04
N THR A 252 -3.63 -24.69 0.50
CA THR A 252 -2.41 -25.09 -0.22
C THR A 252 -2.70 -25.87 -1.51
N LYS A 253 -3.90 -26.46 -1.64
CA LYS A 253 -4.43 -27.08 -2.86
C LYS A 253 -5.41 -26.17 -3.61
N GLY A 254 -5.52 -24.91 -3.16
CA GLY A 254 -6.41 -23.91 -3.74
C GLY A 254 -5.98 -23.45 -5.13
N LYS A 255 -6.91 -22.77 -5.80
CA LYS A 255 -6.69 -22.13 -7.11
C LYS A 255 -5.99 -20.78 -6.93
N ILE A 256 -5.37 -20.27 -7.99
CA ILE A 256 -4.84 -18.91 -8.05
C ILE A 256 -5.93 -17.98 -8.55
N TRP A 257 -6.23 -16.91 -7.80
CA TRP A 257 -7.31 -15.95 -8.12
C TRP A 257 -6.79 -14.55 -8.48
N GLY A 258 -5.48 -14.33 -8.36
CA GLY A 258 -4.81 -13.13 -8.83
C GLY A 258 -3.29 -13.29 -8.84
N VAL A 259 -2.60 -12.50 -9.67
CA VAL A 259 -1.14 -12.54 -9.81
C VAL A 259 -0.55 -11.18 -9.39
N PRO A 260 0.43 -11.13 -8.47
CA PRO A 260 1.05 -9.87 -8.08
C PRO A 260 1.75 -9.23 -9.27
N TYR A 261 1.62 -7.91 -9.40
CA TYR A 261 2.38 -7.12 -10.38
C TYR A 261 3.19 -5.99 -9.72
N ARG A 262 2.88 -5.66 -8.46
CA ARG A 262 3.74 -4.90 -7.54
C ARG A 262 3.41 -5.24 -6.09
N TRP A 263 4.36 -5.07 -5.20
CA TRP A 263 4.19 -5.27 -3.76
C TRP A 263 5.01 -4.27 -2.96
N GLY A 264 4.87 -4.27 -1.64
CA GLY A 264 5.71 -3.50 -0.74
C GLY A 264 5.44 -3.82 0.72
N SER A 265 5.80 -2.88 1.59
CA SER A 265 5.63 -2.99 3.05
C SER A 265 4.95 -1.75 3.64
N MET A 266 4.47 -1.89 4.88
CA MET A 266 4.20 -0.77 5.75
C MET A 266 5.50 -0.11 6.20
N VAL A 267 5.55 1.23 6.20
CA VAL A 267 6.75 2.01 6.53
C VAL A 267 6.41 3.19 7.44
N ILE A 268 7.44 3.69 8.12
CA ILE A 268 7.37 4.88 8.98
C ILE A 268 8.20 6.00 8.34
N ALA A 269 7.55 7.10 7.97
CA ALA A 269 8.21 8.35 7.58
C ALA A 269 8.32 9.29 8.79
N TYR A 270 9.45 9.98 8.96
CA TYR A 270 9.60 11.00 10.01
C TYR A 270 10.42 12.21 9.54
N ARG A 271 10.18 13.37 10.17
CA ARG A 271 10.90 14.62 9.89
C ARG A 271 12.19 14.71 10.70
N LYS A 272 13.33 14.56 10.01
CA LYS A 272 14.69 14.64 10.57
C LYS A 272 14.95 15.96 11.28
N THR A 273 14.51 17.07 10.69
CA THR A 273 14.61 18.42 11.25
C THR A 273 13.93 18.54 12.61
N LYS A 274 12.73 17.96 12.77
CA LYS A 274 12.00 17.96 14.05
C LYS A 274 12.68 17.07 15.09
N PHE A 275 13.18 15.91 14.68
CA PHE A 275 13.91 15.01 15.57
C PHE A 275 15.19 15.67 16.08
N GLN A 276 15.98 16.29 15.20
CA GLN A 276 17.18 17.05 15.57
C GLN A 276 16.86 18.26 16.46
N GLN A 277 15.82 19.05 16.13
CA GLN A 277 15.39 20.22 16.93
C GLN A 277 14.97 19.87 18.37
N HIS A 278 14.50 18.64 18.60
CA HIS A 278 14.04 18.17 19.91
C HIS A 278 14.99 17.13 20.55
N ASN A 279 16.21 16.96 20.02
CA ASN A 279 17.21 15.97 20.49
C ASN A 279 16.69 14.52 20.55
N LEU A 280 15.78 14.16 19.64
CA LEU A 280 15.15 12.84 19.57
C LEU A 280 16.01 11.87 18.75
N ALA A 281 16.18 10.65 19.25
CA ALA A 281 16.80 9.57 18.49
C ALA A 281 16.00 9.26 17.20
N PRO A 282 16.66 9.00 16.05
CA PRO A 282 16.02 8.53 14.82
C PRO A 282 15.10 7.32 15.06
N ILE A 283 13.96 7.25 14.34
CA ILE A 283 13.12 6.04 14.37
C ILE A 283 13.88 4.87 13.75
N GLN A 284 13.81 3.71 14.41
CA GLN A 284 14.39 2.44 13.98
C GLN A 284 13.39 1.28 14.03
N ASP A 285 12.40 1.31 14.93
CA ASP A 285 11.42 0.23 15.10
C ASP A 285 10.05 0.70 15.60
N TRP A 286 9.04 -0.18 15.65
CA TRP A 286 7.70 0.20 16.12
C TRP A 286 7.68 0.77 17.55
N GLY A 287 8.61 0.34 18.42
CA GLY A 287 8.74 0.84 19.80
C GLY A 287 9.05 2.33 19.90
N ASP A 288 9.65 2.95 18.87
CA ASP A 288 9.87 4.40 18.85
C ASP A 288 8.56 5.19 18.80
N LEU A 289 7.46 4.58 18.36
CA LEU A 289 6.14 5.23 18.32
C LEU A 289 5.49 5.36 19.70
N TRP A 290 5.99 4.65 20.72
CA TRP A 290 5.47 4.69 22.10
C TRP A 290 6.12 5.79 22.96
N ARG A 291 7.14 6.49 22.45
CA ARG A 291 7.86 7.54 23.20
C ARG A 291 6.96 8.76 23.45
N SER A 292 7.04 9.35 24.63
CA SER A 292 6.10 10.40 25.08
C SER A 292 6.25 11.74 24.37
N ASP A 293 7.40 12.01 23.74
CA ASP A 293 7.65 13.16 22.85
C ASP A 293 6.76 13.17 21.59
N LEU A 294 6.27 11.99 21.15
CA LEU A 294 5.43 11.85 19.98
C LEU A 294 3.92 12.07 20.26
N GLY A 295 3.56 12.54 21.45
CA GLY A 295 2.18 12.80 21.86
C GLY A 295 1.42 13.70 20.89
N GLY A 296 0.45 13.12 20.17
CA GLY A 296 -0.30 13.81 19.11
C GLY A 296 0.56 14.27 17.92
N LYS A 297 1.68 13.59 17.64
CA LYS A 297 2.62 13.87 16.52
C LYS A 297 2.67 12.78 15.45
N ILE A 298 1.96 11.67 15.63
CA ILE A 298 1.87 10.58 14.64
C ILE A 298 0.56 10.74 13.84
N GLY A 299 0.59 10.47 12.54
CA GLY A 299 -0.60 10.14 11.75
C GLY A 299 -0.44 8.78 11.10
N MET A 300 -1.54 8.02 11.00
CA MET A 300 -1.52 6.66 10.46
C MET A 300 -2.70 6.47 9.49
N VAL A 301 -2.59 5.50 8.58
CA VAL A 301 -3.75 5.06 7.79
C VAL A 301 -4.89 4.56 8.69
N ASP A 302 -6.13 4.84 8.31
CA ASP A 302 -7.32 4.20 8.89
C ASP A 302 -7.47 2.80 8.28
N SER A 303 -6.82 1.84 8.92
CA SER A 303 -6.95 0.41 8.64
C SER A 303 -6.79 -0.39 9.94
N PRO A 304 -7.89 -0.88 10.54
CA PRO A 304 -7.88 -1.69 11.76
C PRO A 304 -6.88 -2.85 11.80
N ARG A 305 -6.64 -3.53 10.68
CA ARG A 305 -5.66 -4.63 10.62
C ARG A 305 -4.22 -4.12 10.78
N GLU A 306 -3.91 -2.95 10.21
CA GLU A 306 -2.60 -2.32 10.37
C GLU A 306 -2.44 -1.72 11.76
N VAL A 307 -3.48 -1.04 12.28
CA VAL A 307 -3.44 -0.38 13.60
C VAL A 307 -3.27 -1.39 14.73
N ILE A 308 -4.05 -2.48 14.74
CA ILE A 308 -3.87 -3.56 15.72
C ILE A 308 -2.57 -4.33 15.45
N GLY A 309 -2.21 -4.54 14.19
CA GLY A 309 -0.96 -5.20 13.80
C GLY A 309 0.31 -4.50 14.26
N VAL A 310 0.35 -3.16 14.25
CA VAL A 310 1.45 -2.36 14.82
C VAL A 310 1.54 -2.53 16.33
N VAL A 311 0.41 -2.59 17.05
CA VAL A 311 0.37 -2.89 18.49
C VAL A 311 0.84 -4.32 18.77
N LEU A 312 0.43 -5.29 17.95
CA LEU A 312 0.90 -6.68 18.06
C LEU A 312 2.41 -6.79 17.83
N LYS A 313 2.97 -6.16 16.78
CA LYS A 313 4.43 -6.11 16.56
C LYS A 313 5.19 -5.44 17.69
N TYR A 314 4.67 -4.33 18.23
CA TYR A 314 5.24 -3.68 19.41
C TYR A 314 5.30 -4.63 20.63
N MET A 315 4.28 -5.48 20.79
CA MET A 315 4.21 -6.53 21.82
C MET A 315 4.96 -7.82 21.43
N GLY A 316 5.70 -7.85 20.32
CA GLY A 316 6.46 -9.02 19.84
C GLY A 316 5.64 -10.10 19.14
N ALA A 317 4.36 -9.85 18.85
CA ALA A 317 3.44 -10.76 18.18
C ALA A 317 3.36 -10.54 16.65
N SER A 318 2.60 -11.40 15.97
CA SER A 318 2.44 -11.42 14.50
C SER A 318 1.28 -10.52 14.04
N TYR A 319 1.35 -9.99 12.81
CA TYR A 319 0.16 -9.43 12.13
C TYR A 319 -0.95 -10.47 11.89
N ASN A 320 -0.64 -11.77 11.98
CA ASN A 320 -1.52 -12.90 11.71
C ASN A 320 -1.88 -13.70 12.97
N THR A 321 -1.66 -13.15 14.18
CA THR A 321 -2.11 -13.76 15.45
C THR A 321 -3.60 -14.12 15.40
N SER A 322 -3.88 -15.40 15.62
CA SER A 322 -5.19 -16.02 15.33
C SER A 322 -6.05 -16.31 16.58
N ASP A 323 -5.43 -16.19 17.76
CA ASP A 323 -6.03 -16.19 19.10
C ASP A 323 -5.16 -15.24 19.95
N ILE A 324 -5.73 -14.11 20.38
CA ILE A 324 -4.98 -13.08 21.10
C ILE A 324 -4.77 -13.47 22.57
N ASP A 325 -5.70 -14.19 23.18
CA ASP A 325 -5.65 -14.52 24.62
C ASP A 325 -4.64 -15.63 24.93
N SER A 326 -4.31 -16.52 23.99
CA SER A 326 -3.22 -17.50 24.16
C SER A 326 -1.87 -17.09 23.57
N GLN A 327 -1.83 -16.30 22.49
CA GLN A 327 -0.58 -16.00 21.75
C GLN A 327 0.09 -14.69 22.20
N VAL A 328 -0.60 -13.81 22.93
CA VAL A 328 -0.06 -12.50 23.35
C VAL A 328 0.03 -12.40 24.87
N ILE A 329 1.16 -11.89 25.37
CA ILE A 329 1.40 -11.76 26.81
C ILE A 329 0.38 -10.80 27.44
N GLY A 330 -0.46 -11.33 28.33
CA GLY A 330 -1.57 -10.60 28.97
C GLY A 330 -2.86 -10.51 28.13
N GLY A 331 -2.92 -11.23 27.00
CA GLY A 331 -4.09 -11.39 26.16
C GLY A 331 -4.63 -10.08 25.55
N ARG A 332 -5.88 -10.12 25.10
CA ARG A 332 -6.54 -8.97 24.43
C ARG A 332 -6.72 -7.77 25.35
N ASN A 333 -6.74 -7.96 26.66
CA ASN A 333 -6.72 -6.86 27.63
C ASN A 333 -5.38 -6.09 27.61
N ALA A 334 -4.25 -6.79 27.47
CA ALA A 334 -2.94 -6.14 27.30
C ALA A 334 -2.84 -5.43 25.93
N VAL A 335 -3.31 -6.07 24.86
CA VAL A 335 -3.39 -5.44 23.52
C VAL A 335 -4.25 -4.17 23.56
N LYS A 336 -5.43 -4.22 24.19
CA LYS A 336 -6.28 -3.05 24.38
C LYS A 336 -5.56 -1.93 25.13
N ASN A 337 -4.89 -2.25 26.23
CA ASN A 337 -4.17 -1.24 27.01
C ASN A 337 -3.04 -0.57 26.20
N GLN A 338 -2.34 -1.32 25.35
CA GLN A 338 -1.33 -0.74 24.45
C GLN A 338 -1.94 0.04 23.28
N LEU A 339 -3.09 -0.38 22.77
CA LEU A 339 -3.88 0.36 21.78
C LEU A 339 -4.39 1.69 22.33
N ASP A 340 -4.81 1.74 23.60
CA ASP A 340 -5.18 2.97 24.33
C ASP A 340 -4.00 3.91 24.61
N VAL A 341 -2.76 3.38 24.70
CA VAL A 341 -1.54 4.18 24.78
C VAL A 341 -1.20 4.73 23.39
N PHE A 342 -1.19 3.87 22.36
CA PHE A 342 -0.88 4.26 20.98
C PHE A 342 -1.86 5.30 20.42
N ARG A 343 -3.17 5.18 20.73
CA ARG A 343 -4.21 6.17 20.37
C ARG A 343 -3.91 7.58 20.90
N LYS A 344 -3.09 7.75 21.96
CA LYS A 344 -2.69 9.06 22.50
C LYS A 344 -1.47 9.65 21.79
N GLN A 345 -0.67 8.81 21.12
CA GLN A 345 0.46 9.24 20.29
C GLN A 345 -0.03 9.66 18.88
N VAL A 346 -1.08 9.01 18.38
CA VAL A 346 -1.69 9.30 17.08
C VAL A 346 -2.67 10.49 17.15
N ARG A 347 -2.42 11.51 16.32
CA ARG A 347 -3.28 12.69 16.10
C ARG A 347 -4.48 12.38 15.22
N LEU A 348 -4.30 11.51 14.22
CA LEU A 348 -5.34 11.07 13.29
C LEU A 348 -5.03 9.69 12.70
N PHE A 349 -6.06 8.86 12.62
CA PHE A 349 -6.14 7.72 11.71
C PHE A 349 -6.96 8.18 10.50
N ASP A 350 -6.38 8.24 9.30
CA ASP A 350 -7.05 8.71 8.09
C ASP A 350 -6.27 8.25 6.84
N SER A 351 -6.91 7.54 5.91
CA SER A 351 -6.24 6.97 4.71
C SER A 351 -6.21 7.88 3.47
N ALA A 352 -6.65 9.14 3.56
CA ALA A 352 -6.75 10.09 2.44
C ALA A 352 -6.08 11.47 2.70
N ASN A 353 -5.80 11.79 3.97
CA ASN A 353 -5.37 13.10 4.44
C ASN A 353 -4.16 13.06 5.39
N TYR A 354 -3.80 11.91 5.98
CA TYR A 354 -2.63 11.83 6.88
C TYR A 354 -1.34 12.32 6.21
N LEU A 355 -1.12 12.01 4.92
CA LEU A 355 0.02 12.54 4.16
C LEU A 355 -0.05 14.06 3.90
N LYS A 356 -1.24 14.66 3.88
CA LYS A 356 -1.41 16.12 3.80
C LYS A 356 -0.98 16.76 5.13
N ALA A 357 -1.45 16.21 6.25
CA ALA A 357 -1.02 16.62 7.60
C ALA A 357 0.51 16.47 7.78
N PHE A 358 1.09 15.38 7.26
CA PHE A 358 2.55 15.18 7.25
C PHE A 358 3.26 16.24 6.41
N SER A 359 2.78 16.50 5.18
CA SER A 359 3.37 17.47 4.25
C SER A 359 3.37 18.90 4.80
N VAL A 360 2.31 19.33 5.50
CA VAL A 360 2.25 20.67 6.14
C VAL A 360 2.98 20.74 7.49
N GLY A 361 3.24 19.59 8.14
CA GLY A 361 4.02 19.51 9.39
C GLY A 361 3.19 19.45 10.68
N ASP A 362 1.87 19.26 10.57
CA ASP A 362 0.92 19.02 11.68
C ASP A 362 1.30 17.78 12.51
N ILE A 363 1.86 16.78 11.82
CA ILE A 363 2.45 15.56 12.38
C ILE A 363 3.93 15.47 11.97
N TRP A 364 4.74 14.87 12.85
CA TRP A 364 6.17 14.68 12.64
C TRP A 364 6.51 13.29 12.12
N VAL A 365 5.57 12.34 12.28
CA VAL A 365 5.68 10.94 11.89
C VAL A 365 4.43 10.53 11.12
N ALA A 366 4.59 9.83 10.00
CA ALA A 366 3.51 9.24 9.22
C ALA A 366 3.74 7.72 9.05
N VAL A 367 2.71 6.92 9.35
CA VAL A 367 2.75 5.45 9.26
C VAL A 367 1.77 4.97 8.20
N GLY A 368 2.23 4.23 7.21
CA GLY A 368 1.40 3.84 6.07
C GLY A 368 2.12 3.01 5.02
N TRP A 369 1.40 2.64 3.98
CA TRP A 369 1.93 1.80 2.90
C TRP A 369 3.02 2.52 2.11
N SER A 370 4.08 1.79 1.74
CA SER A 370 5.19 2.33 0.96
C SER A 370 4.79 2.83 -0.43
N SER A 371 3.65 2.38 -0.96
CA SER A 371 3.01 2.91 -2.17
C SER A 371 2.70 4.40 -2.08
N ASP A 372 2.36 4.89 -0.88
CA ASP A 372 1.73 6.19 -0.67
C ASP A 372 2.72 7.16 0.00
N ILE A 373 3.48 6.66 0.98
CA ILE A 373 4.52 7.44 1.68
C ILE A 373 5.67 7.82 0.74
N ILE A 374 6.21 6.88 -0.04
CA ILE A 374 7.46 7.11 -0.80
C ILE A 374 7.29 8.21 -1.88
N PRO A 375 6.20 8.28 -2.68
CA PRO A 375 5.99 9.36 -3.65
C PRO A 375 5.84 10.76 -3.05
N VAL A 376 5.48 10.88 -1.76
CA VAL A 376 5.43 12.15 -1.02
C VAL A 376 6.80 12.46 -0.42
N ALA A 377 7.40 11.51 0.30
CA ALA A 377 8.70 11.68 0.96
C ALA A 377 9.82 12.05 -0.02
N LYS A 378 9.82 11.49 -1.25
CA LYS A 378 10.76 11.86 -2.34
C LYS A 378 10.74 13.34 -2.74
N ARG A 379 9.73 14.11 -2.32
CA ARG A 379 9.58 15.56 -2.59
C ARG A 379 10.02 16.43 -1.42
N MET A 380 10.53 15.81 -0.34
CA MET A 380 10.80 16.47 0.94
C MET A 380 12.23 16.11 1.40
N SER A 381 13.13 17.11 1.43
CA SER A 381 14.53 16.90 1.84
C SER A 381 14.70 16.61 3.33
N ASP A 382 13.73 17.00 4.17
CA ASP A 382 13.77 16.85 5.62
C ASP A 382 13.23 15.50 6.14
N VAL A 383 12.87 14.57 5.26
CA VAL A 383 12.24 13.29 5.62
C VAL A 383 13.23 12.13 5.55
N ALA A 384 13.05 11.15 6.43
CA ALA A 384 13.52 9.78 6.26
C ALA A 384 12.33 8.80 6.30
N VAL A 385 12.47 7.65 5.64
CA VAL A 385 11.46 6.58 5.57
C VAL A 385 12.13 5.26 5.94
N ILE A 386 11.62 4.56 6.94
CA ILE A 386 12.17 3.26 7.36
C ILE A 386 11.11 2.17 7.31
N VAL A 387 11.53 0.95 6.98
CA VAL A 387 10.82 -0.27 7.37
C VAL A 387 11.35 -0.71 8.77
N PRO A 388 10.47 -0.91 9.78
CA PRO A 388 10.86 -1.25 11.15
C PRO A 388 11.65 -2.55 11.30
N LYS A 389 12.65 -2.55 12.21
CA LYS A 389 13.59 -3.68 12.41
C LYS A 389 12.94 -4.97 12.93
N SER A 390 11.78 -4.92 13.57
CA SER A 390 11.00 -6.11 13.96
C SER A 390 10.14 -6.67 12.82
N GLY A 391 10.18 -6.07 11.63
CA GLY A 391 9.36 -6.43 10.48
C GLY A 391 7.99 -5.74 10.45
N ALA A 392 7.43 -5.67 9.24
CA ALA A 392 6.21 -4.94 8.91
C ALA A 392 5.20 -5.84 8.18
N SER A 393 3.95 -5.39 8.06
CA SER A 393 3.00 -5.96 7.14
C SER A 393 3.48 -5.75 5.69
N LEU A 394 3.24 -6.75 4.84
CA LEU A 394 3.44 -6.69 3.41
C LEU A 394 2.08 -6.57 2.71
N TRP A 395 2.06 -5.78 1.63
CA TRP A 395 0.90 -5.56 0.77
C TRP A 395 1.27 -5.91 -0.68
N ALA A 396 0.30 -6.36 -1.46
CA ALA A 396 0.46 -6.66 -2.88
C ALA A 396 -0.75 -6.18 -3.70
N ASP A 397 -0.48 -5.57 -4.85
CA ASP A 397 -1.49 -5.35 -5.87
C ASP A 397 -1.45 -6.48 -6.90
N LEU A 398 -2.62 -7.07 -7.14
CA LEU A 398 -2.83 -8.25 -7.95
C LEU A 398 -3.60 -7.91 -9.23
N TRP A 399 -3.23 -8.55 -10.34
CA TRP A 399 -4.10 -8.73 -11.50
C TRP A 399 -5.10 -9.84 -11.20
N ALA A 400 -6.38 -9.52 -11.13
CA ALA A 400 -7.48 -10.48 -10.98
C ALA A 400 -8.40 -10.46 -12.20
N ILE A 401 -9.07 -11.58 -12.47
CA ILE A 401 -10.06 -11.72 -13.54
C ILE A 401 -11.46 -11.44 -12.94
N PRO A 402 -12.18 -10.38 -13.35
CA PRO A 402 -13.58 -10.17 -12.93
C PRO A 402 -14.46 -11.36 -13.34
N SER A 403 -15.39 -11.80 -12.49
CA SER A 403 -16.32 -12.86 -12.88
C SER A 403 -17.61 -12.32 -13.46
N VAL A 404 -17.93 -12.82 -14.66
CA VAL A 404 -19.18 -12.53 -15.38
C VAL A 404 -20.23 -13.63 -15.17
N SER A 405 -19.91 -14.66 -14.39
CA SER A 405 -20.72 -15.88 -14.18
C SER A 405 -22.12 -15.68 -13.59
N ASN A 406 -22.45 -14.48 -13.08
CA ASN A 406 -23.75 -14.15 -12.48
C ASN A 406 -24.44 -13.00 -13.22
N VAL A 407 -24.15 -12.77 -14.51
CA VAL A 407 -24.80 -11.73 -15.33
C VAL A 407 -25.25 -12.30 -16.67
N ASP A 408 -26.56 -12.42 -16.86
CA ASP A 408 -27.17 -12.72 -18.15
C ASP A 408 -27.02 -11.50 -19.08
N ASN A 409 -26.14 -11.57 -20.09
CA ASN A 409 -26.12 -10.68 -21.26
C ASN A 409 -25.11 -11.14 -22.32
N GLU A 410 -25.47 -11.04 -23.60
CA GLU A 410 -24.54 -11.29 -24.72
C GLU A 410 -23.59 -10.10 -24.98
N GLU A 411 -23.97 -8.89 -24.55
CA GLU A 411 -23.24 -7.63 -24.81
C GLU A 411 -22.16 -7.28 -23.76
N ILE A 412 -21.50 -8.27 -23.16
CA ILE A 412 -20.33 -8.00 -22.30
C ILE A 412 -19.16 -7.55 -23.19
N GLY A 413 -19.08 -6.25 -23.46
CA GLY A 413 -18.25 -5.63 -24.50
C GLY A 413 -16.75 -5.97 -24.46
N GLY A 414 -16.39 -7.08 -25.12
CA GLY A 414 -15.04 -7.66 -25.17
C GLY A 414 -15.01 -9.16 -24.86
N ARG A 415 -15.86 -9.61 -23.91
CA ARG A 415 -15.89 -10.96 -23.32
C ARG A 415 -17.03 -11.86 -23.85
N ILE A 416 -17.45 -11.65 -25.10
CA ILE A 416 -18.50 -12.45 -25.79
C ILE A 416 -18.12 -13.95 -25.87
N ARG A 417 -16.87 -14.31 -25.56
CA ARG A 417 -16.35 -15.70 -25.51
C ARG A 417 -15.53 -16.00 -24.25
N GLY A 418 -15.82 -15.32 -23.13
CA GLY A 418 -15.01 -15.39 -21.92
C GLY A 418 -13.81 -14.42 -21.93
N PRO A 419 -12.84 -14.59 -21.01
CA PRO A 419 -11.69 -13.70 -20.89
C PRO A 419 -10.74 -13.76 -22.09
N SER A 420 -10.06 -12.64 -22.39
CA SER A 420 -9.07 -12.57 -23.46
C SER A 420 -7.91 -13.58 -23.30
N PRO A 421 -7.49 -14.28 -24.38
CA PRO A 421 -6.34 -15.18 -24.31
C PRO A 421 -5.00 -14.44 -24.11
N LEU A 422 -4.98 -13.11 -24.26
CA LEU A 422 -3.81 -12.27 -23.98
C LEU A 422 -3.60 -12.00 -22.47
N ILE A 423 -4.40 -12.58 -21.58
CA ILE A 423 -4.22 -12.41 -20.12
C ILE A 423 -2.86 -12.97 -19.67
N HIS A 424 -2.51 -14.20 -20.06
CA HIS A 424 -1.23 -14.80 -19.67
C HIS A 424 -0.04 -14.07 -20.30
N GLU A 425 -0.18 -13.67 -21.57
CA GLU A 425 0.79 -12.81 -22.29
C GLU A 425 1.05 -11.49 -21.53
N TRP A 426 0.02 -10.82 -21.02
CA TRP A 426 0.17 -9.59 -20.23
C TRP A 426 0.79 -9.83 -18.85
N ILE A 427 0.42 -10.93 -18.18
CA ILE A 427 0.97 -11.29 -16.87
C ILE A 427 2.47 -11.61 -16.99
N ASP A 428 2.85 -12.43 -17.97
CA ASP A 428 4.25 -12.74 -18.28
C ASP A 428 5.03 -11.46 -18.61
N PHE A 429 4.50 -10.65 -19.53
CA PHE A 429 5.09 -9.36 -19.90
C PHE A 429 5.35 -8.46 -18.69
N CYS A 430 4.49 -8.49 -17.67
CA CYS A 430 4.65 -7.72 -16.42
C CYS A 430 5.71 -8.32 -15.46
N LEU A 431 5.95 -9.63 -15.52
CA LEU A 431 6.87 -10.35 -14.63
C LEU A 431 8.29 -10.49 -15.20
N GLN A 432 8.52 -10.19 -16.47
CA GLN A 432 9.86 -10.12 -17.09
C GLN A 432 10.88 -9.29 -16.26
N PRO A 433 12.15 -9.73 -16.12
CA PRO A 433 13.17 -9.01 -15.34
C PRO A 433 13.33 -7.52 -15.70
N GLN A 434 13.19 -7.17 -16.98
CA GLN A 434 13.27 -5.79 -17.49
C GLN A 434 12.13 -4.88 -16.96
N ARG A 435 11.07 -5.46 -16.38
CA ARG A 435 10.01 -4.72 -15.68
C ARG A 435 10.36 -4.38 -14.23
N SER A 436 11.48 -4.88 -13.69
CA SER A 436 12.02 -4.39 -12.42
C SER A 436 12.56 -2.96 -12.53
N LEU A 437 13.02 -2.54 -13.72
CA LEU A 437 13.71 -1.27 -13.96
C LEU A 437 12.94 -0.02 -13.47
N PRO A 438 11.60 0.13 -13.62
CA PRO A 438 10.88 1.31 -13.12
C PRO A 438 10.75 1.36 -11.60
N PHE A 439 10.84 0.22 -10.90
CA PHE A 439 10.92 0.17 -9.43
C PHE A 439 12.32 0.55 -8.96
N GLN A 440 13.37 -0.06 -9.55
CA GLN A 440 14.78 0.25 -9.26
C GLN A 440 15.13 1.72 -9.56
N LYS A 441 14.70 2.25 -10.72
CA LYS A 441 14.85 3.66 -11.10
C LYS A 441 13.87 4.59 -10.37
N GLU A 442 13.09 4.02 -9.45
CA GLU A 442 12.26 4.70 -8.45
C GLU A 442 11.09 5.55 -9.01
N VAL A 443 10.67 5.22 -10.24
CA VAL A 443 9.62 5.89 -11.01
C VAL A 443 8.22 5.52 -10.52
N ILE A 444 8.03 4.28 -10.08
CA ILE A 444 6.82 3.79 -9.41
C ILE A 444 7.17 3.32 -7.98
N ALA A 445 6.17 3.27 -7.11
CA ALA A 445 6.33 2.83 -5.72
C ALA A 445 5.95 1.35 -5.54
N GLY A 446 6.55 0.73 -4.52
CA GLY A 446 6.60 -0.73 -4.36
C GLY A 446 7.84 -1.34 -5.02
N ALA A 447 7.81 -2.65 -5.21
CA ALA A 447 8.86 -3.45 -5.85
C ALA A 447 8.25 -4.48 -6.83
N SER A 448 9.11 -5.02 -7.72
CA SER A 448 8.73 -6.12 -8.63
C SER A 448 8.47 -7.42 -7.84
N PRO A 449 7.45 -8.22 -8.20
CA PRO A 449 7.16 -9.51 -7.56
C PRO A 449 8.36 -10.48 -7.55
N LEU A 450 9.24 -10.44 -8.55
CA LEU A 450 10.46 -11.27 -8.59
C LEU A 450 11.49 -10.91 -7.50
N ALA A 451 11.41 -9.72 -6.91
CA ALA A 451 12.35 -9.25 -5.90
C ALA A 451 12.03 -9.74 -4.47
N LEU A 452 10.98 -10.57 -4.28
CA LEU A 452 10.60 -11.09 -2.97
C LEU A 452 11.66 -12.05 -2.38
N ASP A 453 12.25 -12.91 -3.22
CA ASP A 453 13.30 -13.87 -2.82
C ASP A 453 14.69 -13.49 -3.35
N ASN A 454 14.76 -12.77 -4.48
CA ASN A 454 16.02 -12.43 -5.18
C ASN A 454 16.78 -11.24 -4.55
N THR A 455 16.84 -11.15 -3.22
CA THR A 455 17.57 -10.05 -2.54
C THR A 455 19.06 -10.04 -2.84
N ASN A 456 19.64 -11.21 -3.10
CA ASN A 456 21.07 -11.37 -3.41
C ASN A 456 21.39 -11.11 -4.89
N ASN A 457 20.40 -11.28 -5.77
CA ASN A 457 20.54 -11.15 -7.22
C ASN A 457 19.83 -9.90 -7.77
N THR A 458 19.42 -8.99 -6.87
CA THR A 458 19.17 -7.60 -7.24
C THR A 458 20.53 -6.97 -7.51
N ARG A 459 21.08 -7.21 -8.73
CA ARG A 459 22.16 -6.37 -9.28
C ARG A 459 21.70 -4.93 -9.14
N VAL A 460 22.36 -4.20 -8.25
CA VAL A 460 22.14 -2.77 -8.09
C VAL A 460 22.78 -2.14 -9.31
N LEU A 461 22.01 -1.97 -10.40
CA LEU A 461 22.41 -1.16 -11.55
C LEU A 461 22.95 0.16 -11.01
N ASP A 462 24.25 0.40 -11.19
CA ASP A 462 24.99 1.22 -10.25
C ASP A 462 24.37 2.60 -10.06
N TYR A 463 24.07 2.92 -8.80
CA TYR A 463 23.43 4.20 -8.44
C TYR A 463 24.27 5.41 -8.88
N GLU A 464 25.55 5.21 -9.20
CA GLU A 464 26.47 6.21 -9.75
C GLU A 464 26.08 6.67 -11.16
N ILE A 465 25.52 5.78 -11.99
CA ILE A 465 25.01 6.10 -13.34
C ILE A 465 23.71 6.93 -13.25
N LEU A 466 23.00 6.86 -12.12
CA LEU A 466 21.63 7.40 -11.95
C LEU A 466 21.52 8.91 -11.66
N GLY A 467 22.52 9.69 -12.06
CA GLY A 467 22.42 11.14 -12.29
C GLY A 467 22.53 12.03 -11.05
N LYS A 468 23.57 12.89 -11.04
CA LYS A 468 24.04 13.74 -9.92
C LYS A 468 23.03 14.76 -9.30
N ASN A 469 21.76 14.76 -9.71
CA ASN A 469 20.74 15.76 -9.32
C ASN A 469 19.44 15.16 -8.73
N LYS A 470 19.35 13.85 -8.46
CA LYS A 470 18.20 13.30 -7.71
C LYS A 470 18.33 13.58 -6.21
N ALA A 471 17.27 14.08 -5.58
CA ALA A 471 17.15 14.10 -4.13
C ALA A 471 17.05 12.67 -3.60
N LYS A 472 18.17 12.13 -3.09
CA LYS A 472 18.23 10.77 -2.52
C LYS A 472 17.36 10.70 -1.28
N LEU A 473 16.29 9.90 -1.34
CA LEU A 473 15.47 9.63 -0.17
C LEU A 473 16.32 8.91 0.87
N ASP A 474 16.22 9.35 2.12
CA ASP A 474 16.90 8.77 3.27
C ASP A 474 16.07 7.57 3.74
N THR A 475 16.54 6.36 3.44
CA THR A 475 15.76 5.13 3.59
C THR A 475 16.63 3.89 3.78
N ASN A 476 16.11 2.90 4.50
CA ASN A 476 16.70 1.55 4.57
C ASN A 476 16.11 0.57 3.54
N LEU A 477 15.12 0.97 2.73
CA LEU A 477 14.60 0.11 1.65
C LEU A 477 15.51 0.18 0.41
N ILE A 478 15.81 -0.98 -0.18
CA ILE A 478 16.63 -1.12 -1.38
C ILE A 478 15.68 -1.34 -2.58
N ALA A 479 15.62 -0.39 -3.52
CA ALA A 479 14.71 -0.46 -4.68
C ALA A 479 13.23 -0.74 -4.31
N GLY A 480 12.77 -0.25 -3.15
CA GLY A 480 11.42 -0.49 -2.62
C GLY A 480 11.26 -1.78 -1.78
N VAL A 481 12.30 -2.60 -1.68
CA VAL A 481 12.33 -3.88 -0.93
C VAL A 481 12.90 -3.67 0.49
N PRO A 482 12.31 -4.26 1.54
CA PRO A 482 12.93 -4.32 2.87
C PRO A 482 14.28 -5.06 2.88
N PRO A 483 15.26 -4.67 3.72
CA PRO A 483 16.51 -5.43 3.91
C PRO A 483 16.28 -6.91 4.24
N PRO A 484 17.17 -7.84 3.85
CA PRO A 484 16.88 -9.29 3.93
C PRO A 484 16.65 -9.83 5.35
N ASP A 485 17.25 -9.21 6.36
CA ASP A 485 17.05 -9.53 7.78
C ASP A 485 15.72 -9.01 8.34
N ILE A 486 15.20 -7.91 7.76
CA ILE A 486 13.90 -7.33 8.08
C ILE A 486 12.80 -8.07 7.31
N LEU A 487 13.01 -8.34 6.02
CA LEU A 487 12.05 -9.01 5.13
C LEU A 487 11.63 -10.40 5.64
N LYS A 488 12.55 -11.13 6.28
CA LYS A 488 12.29 -12.41 6.97
C LYS A 488 11.32 -12.30 8.16
N LYS A 489 11.15 -11.10 8.72
CA LYS A 489 10.21 -10.77 9.81
C LYS A 489 8.93 -10.08 9.29
N CYS A 490 8.86 -9.80 7.99
CA CYS A 490 7.73 -9.16 7.33
C CYS A 490 6.72 -10.19 6.82
N GLU A 491 5.45 -9.90 7.08
CA GLU A 491 4.33 -10.85 6.97
C GLU A 491 3.28 -10.30 6.00
N PHE A 492 2.85 -11.07 5.01
CA PHE A 492 1.63 -10.71 4.27
C PHE A 492 0.42 -10.86 5.20
N LEU A 493 -0.55 -9.97 5.05
CA LEU A 493 -1.78 -10.04 5.84
C LEU A 493 -2.63 -11.24 5.41
N GLU A 494 -2.79 -12.21 6.30
CA GLU A 494 -3.60 -13.41 6.05
C GLU A 494 -5.07 -13.21 6.49
N PRO A 495 -6.03 -13.96 5.91
CA PRO A 495 -7.40 -14.00 6.41
C PRO A 495 -7.45 -14.38 7.89
N LEU A 496 -8.13 -13.57 8.71
CA LEU A 496 -8.30 -13.86 10.14
C LEU A 496 -9.26 -15.04 10.36
N SER A 497 -9.11 -15.70 11.52
CA SER A 497 -10.10 -16.62 12.05
C SER A 497 -11.37 -15.85 12.44
N ASP A 498 -12.52 -16.52 12.45
CA ASP A 498 -13.79 -15.91 12.84
C ASP A 498 -13.75 -15.42 14.32
N SER A 499 -12.91 -16.04 15.17
CA SER A 499 -12.65 -15.58 16.55
C SER A 499 -11.76 -14.33 16.60
N ALA A 500 -10.68 -14.28 15.81
CA ALA A 500 -9.82 -13.11 15.76
C ALA A 500 -10.53 -11.89 15.17
N LEU A 501 -11.49 -12.07 14.24
CA LEU A 501 -12.36 -10.97 13.80
C LEU A 501 -13.14 -10.38 14.97
N VAL A 502 -13.77 -11.19 15.82
CA VAL A 502 -14.51 -10.73 17.01
C VAL A 502 -13.62 -9.98 18.01
N ASP A 503 -12.39 -10.44 18.25
CA ASP A 503 -11.45 -9.72 19.12
C ASP A 503 -10.97 -8.41 18.50
N TYR A 504 -10.73 -8.35 17.19
CA TYR A 504 -10.39 -7.11 16.48
C TYR A 504 -11.56 -6.11 16.49
N GLU A 505 -12.79 -6.57 16.29
CA GLU A 505 -14.00 -5.75 16.43
C GLU A 505 -14.14 -5.16 17.84
N TRP A 506 -13.92 -5.97 18.87
CA TRP A 506 -13.94 -5.54 20.27
C TRP A 506 -12.84 -4.52 20.58
N LEU A 507 -11.62 -4.74 20.09
CA LEU A 507 -10.50 -3.81 20.23
C LEU A 507 -10.83 -2.44 19.62
N ILE A 508 -11.27 -2.38 18.35
CA ILE A 508 -11.63 -1.11 17.68
C ILE A 508 -12.84 -0.44 18.33
N GLY A 509 -13.91 -1.18 18.62
CA GLY A 509 -15.12 -0.65 19.27
C GLY A 509 -14.87 -0.16 20.71
N SER A 510 -13.72 -0.50 21.30
CA SER A 510 -13.27 0.07 22.57
C SER A 510 -12.58 1.44 22.41
N MET A 511 -11.95 1.72 21.25
CA MET A 511 -11.27 3.00 20.96
C MET A 511 -12.26 4.15 20.74
N GLU A 512 -13.43 3.88 20.13
CA GLU A 512 -14.40 4.92 19.72
C GLU A 512 -15.00 5.70 20.89
N LYS A 513 -14.92 5.19 22.12
CA LYS A 513 -15.61 5.73 23.31
C LYS A 513 -14.95 6.97 23.93
N GLY A 514 -14.02 7.62 23.23
CA GLY A 514 -13.44 8.91 23.62
C GLY A 514 -13.46 9.90 22.45
N ASN A 515 -14.02 11.10 22.70
CA ASN A 515 -14.48 12.15 21.77
C ASN A 515 -13.53 12.65 20.66
N PHE A 516 -13.03 11.74 19.82
CA PHE A 516 -12.45 12.01 18.51
C PHE A 516 -12.97 10.91 17.57
N GLY A 517 -13.74 11.34 16.56
CA GLY A 517 -14.30 10.45 15.54
C GLY A 517 -13.23 9.89 14.59
N ILE A 518 -13.70 9.23 13.53
CA ILE A 518 -12.91 8.44 12.57
C ILE A 518 -12.47 7.08 13.14
N MET A 519 -13.41 6.12 13.10
CA MET A 519 -13.16 4.69 12.79
C MET A 519 -14.28 4.13 11.87
N CYS A 520 -15.04 5.02 11.22
CA CYS A 520 -16.40 4.71 10.74
C CYS A 520 -16.47 3.73 9.56
N LYS A 521 -15.37 3.50 8.82
CA LYS A 521 -15.38 2.64 7.63
C LYS A 521 -15.53 1.15 7.94
N LEU A 522 -15.03 0.65 9.08
CA LEU A 522 -15.08 -0.78 9.35
C LEU A 522 -16.51 -1.28 9.61
N ARG A 523 -17.35 -0.43 10.24
CA ARG A 523 -18.73 -0.78 10.58
C ARG A 523 -19.50 -1.29 9.37
N ASP A 524 -19.43 -0.61 8.23
CA ASP A 524 -20.28 -0.92 7.08
C ASP A 524 -19.80 -2.18 6.31
N CYS A 525 -18.51 -2.56 6.42
CA CYS A 525 -18.01 -3.84 5.92
C CYS A 525 -18.28 -5.02 6.87
N VAL A 526 -18.24 -4.79 8.19
CA VAL A 526 -18.37 -5.83 9.23
C VAL A 526 -19.83 -6.10 9.61
N SER A 527 -20.66 -5.06 9.75
CA SER A 527 -22.11 -5.26 9.95
C SER A 527 -22.73 -6.02 8.79
N TRP A 528 -22.20 -5.81 7.57
CA TRP A 528 -22.57 -6.57 6.38
C TRP A 528 -22.18 -8.06 6.48
N ALA A 529 -21.05 -8.41 7.10
CA ALA A 529 -20.69 -9.81 7.36
C ALA A 529 -21.61 -10.46 8.42
N LEU A 530 -21.94 -9.71 9.50
CA LEU A 530 -22.81 -10.17 10.59
C LEU A 530 -24.27 -10.44 10.15
N GLU A 531 -24.73 -9.83 9.06
CA GLU A 531 -26.05 -10.09 8.48
C GLU A 531 -26.23 -11.57 8.08
N LYS A 532 -25.14 -12.26 7.68
CA LYS A 532 -25.14 -13.71 7.42
C LYS A 532 -25.06 -14.58 8.68
N VAL A 533 -24.60 -14.05 9.81
CA VAL A 533 -24.49 -14.81 11.07
C VAL A 533 -25.84 -14.89 11.77
N LYS A 534 -26.61 -13.79 11.81
CA LYS A 534 -27.96 -13.78 12.40
C LYS A 534 -28.95 -14.69 11.66
N VAL A 535 -28.85 -14.80 10.33
CA VAL A 535 -29.68 -15.68 9.49
C VAL A 535 -29.29 -17.18 9.60
N LYS A 536 -28.40 -17.53 10.53
CA LYS A 536 -28.03 -18.92 10.87
C LYS A 536 -28.28 -19.31 12.34
N LEU A 537 -28.88 -18.42 13.13
CA LEU A 537 -29.17 -18.61 14.56
C LEU A 537 -30.64 -18.28 14.91
N LEU A 538 -31.49 -18.24 13.89
CA LEU A 538 -32.96 -18.20 13.90
C LEU A 538 -33.46 -19.10 12.77
#